data_AF-A0A4Q1CIH0-F1
#
_entry.id   AF-A0A4Q1CIH0-F1
#
_cell.length_a   1.000
_cell.length_b   1.000
_cell.length_c   1.000
_cell.angle_alpha   90.00
_cell.angle_beta   90.00
_cell.angle_gamma   90.00
#
_symmetry.space_group_name_H-M   'P 1'
#
loop_
_entity.id
_entity.type
_entity.pdbx_description
1 polymer ?
#
loop_
_entity_poly.entity_id
_entity_poly.type
_entity_poly.pdbx_seq_one_letter_code
_entity_poly.pdbx_strand_id
1 'polypeptide(L)'
;MKIKLQQYFSTKWPAIIWSVIVFILLVIPPAALGSERKIEIVQLDKVIHFFLFGIVAALWTFYIRQRQNHFLYYLLIFICTSIYGIATEYVQDWVGRDFDVWDMFADAAGAFVFVSWVGIKRRPR
;
A
#
# COMPACT_ATOMS: atom_id res chain seq x y z
N MET A 1 -12.25 -21.10 12.70
CA MET A 1 -11.14 -20.58 11.87
C MET A 1 -11.29 -19.10 11.49
N LYS A 2 -12.45 -18.65 10.95
CA LYS A 2 -12.68 -17.23 10.55
C LYS A 2 -12.44 -16.18 11.65
N ILE A 3 -12.78 -16.49 12.90
CA ILE A 3 -12.67 -15.57 14.05
C ILE A 3 -11.19 -15.30 14.43
N LYS A 4 -10.34 -16.33 14.42
CA LYS A 4 -8.91 -16.18 14.73
C LYS A 4 -8.17 -15.37 13.68
N LEU A 5 -8.49 -15.55 12.41
CA LEU A 5 -7.86 -14.82 11.31
C LEU A 5 -8.20 -13.31 11.36
N GLN A 6 -9.46 -12.98 11.67
CA GLN A 6 -9.87 -11.59 11.87
C GLN A 6 -9.18 -10.92 13.06
N GLN A 7 -8.86 -11.66 14.13
CA GLN A 7 -8.11 -11.12 15.26
C GLN A 7 -6.67 -10.74 14.88
N TYR A 8 -5.98 -11.55 14.08
CA TYR A 8 -4.62 -11.23 13.62
C TYR A 8 -4.56 -9.93 12.81
N PHE A 9 -5.46 -9.77 11.84
CA PHE A 9 -5.57 -8.53 11.03
C PHE A 9 -6.16 -7.33 11.78
N SER A 10 -6.68 -7.54 13.00
CA SER A 10 -7.17 -6.44 13.84
C SER A 10 -6.10 -5.80 14.72
N THR A 11 -4.87 -6.31 14.66
CA THR A 11 -3.71 -5.64 15.27
C THR A 11 -3.05 -4.70 14.27
N LYS A 12 -2.29 -3.71 14.75
CA LYS A 12 -1.55 -2.77 13.89
C LYS A 12 -0.34 -3.41 13.20
N TRP A 13 0.15 -4.55 13.71
CA TRP A 13 1.41 -5.15 13.28
C TRP A 13 1.45 -5.57 11.82
N PRO A 14 0.42 -6.25 11.24
CA PRO A 14 0.41 -6.56 9.82
C PRO A 14 0.54 -5.31 8.94
N ALA A 15 -0.14 -4.22 9.30
CA ALA A 15 -0.08 -2.96 8.56
C ALA A 15 1.32 -2.33 8.62
N ILE A 16 1.93 -2.29 9.80
CA ILE A 16 3.30 -1.78 9.99
C ILE A 16 4.30 -2.61 9.20
N ILE A 17 4.28 -3.93 9.37
CA ILE A 17 5.22 -4.86 8.71
C ILE A 17 5.10 -4.73 7.19
N TRP A 18 3.87 -4.74 6.67
CA TRP A 18 3.68 -4.61 5.22
C TRP A 18 4.12 -3.25 4.69
N SER A 19 3.87 -2.16 5.43
CA SER A 19 4.34 -0.82 5.04
C SER A 19 5.87 -0.79 4.93
N VAL A 20 6.58 -1.37 5.89
CA VAL A 20 8.05 -1.47 5.89
C VAL A 20 8.54 -2.36 4.74
N ILE A 21 7.89 -3.50 4.47
CA ILE A 21 8.23 -4.36 3.34
C ILE A 21 8.10 -3.59 2.02
N VAL A 22 6.99 -2.88 1.81
CA VAL A 22 6.78 -2.05 0.61
C VAL A 22 7.89 -1.01 0.47
N PHE A 23 8.26 -0.32 1.55
CA PHE A 23 9.37 0.64 1.53
C PHE A 23 10.67 0.01 1.03
N ILE A 24 11.06 -1.11 1.64
CA ILE A 24 12.33 -1.78 1.33
C ILE A 24 12.33 -2.29 -0.11
N LEU A 25 11.22 -2.89 -0.56
CA LEU A 25 11.08 -3.42 -1.92
C LEU A 25 11.24 -2.33 -2.98
N LEU A 26 10.67 -1.15 -2.73
CA LEU A 26 10.70 -0.05 -3.69
C LEU A 26 12.01 0.74 -3.66
N VAL A 27 12.65 0.90 -2.49
CA VAL A 27 13.86 1.71 -2.35
C VAL A 27 15.13 0.97 -2.78
N ILE A 28 15.21 -0.36 -2.69
CA ILE A 28 16.42 -1.08 -3.12
C ILE A 28 16.57 -0.98 -4.65
N PRO A 29 17.65 -0.36 -5.17
CA PRO A 29 17.85 -0.26 -6.61
C PRO A 29 18.23 -1.64 -7.20
N PRO A 30 17.75 -2.01 -8.40
CA PRO A 30 18.08 -3.30 -9.02
C PRO A 30 19.60 -3.50 -9.21
N ALA A 31 20.32 -2.40 -9.45
CA ALA A 31 21.78 -2.39 -9.58
C ALA A 31 22.49 -2.90 -8.30
N ALA A 32 21.94 -2.62 -7.11
CA ALA A 32 22.50 -3.12 -5.85
C ALA A 32 22.34 -4.64 -5.67
N LEU A 33 21.47 -5.28 -6.48
CA LEU A 33 21.21 -6.72 -6.44
C LEU A 33 22.00 -7.50 -7.51
N GLY A 34 22.91 -6.84 -8.25
CA GLY A 34 23.69 -7.49 -9.32
C GLY A 34 22.86 -7.90 -10.54
N SER A 35 21.64 -7.37 -10.67
CA SER A 35 20.73 -7.65 -11.78
C SER A 35 20.91 -6.63 -12.89
N GLU A 36 21.65 -6.99 -13.95
CA GLU A 36 21.80 -6.13 -15.15
C GLU A 36 20.60 -6.20 -16.10
N ARG A 37 19.65 -7.13 -15.85
CA ARG A 37 18.49 -7.33 -16.73
C ARG A 37 17.24 -6.72 -16.12
N LYS A 38 16.95 -5.47 -16.49
CA LYS A 38 15.62 -4.89 -16.40
C LYS A 38 14.69 -5.62 -17.37
N ILE A 39 13.98 -6.64 -16.89
CA ILE A 39 12.77 -7.10 -17.60
C ILE A 39 11.69 -6.05 -17.32
N GLU A 40 11.76 -4.93 -18.04
CA GLU A 40 10.78 -3.85 -17.94
C GLU A 40 9.52 -4.24 -18.72
N ILE A 41 8.61 -4.93 -18.05
CA ILE A 41 7.22 -4.94 -18.50
C ILE A 41 6.61 -3.65 -17.92
N VAL A 42 6.69 -2.56 -18.69
CA VAL A 42 6.32 -1.18 -18.29
C VAL A 42 4.92 -1.08 -17.63
N GLN A 43 4.01 -1.99 -17.95
CA GLN A 43 2.66 -2.05 -17.37
C GLN A 43 2.57 -2.88 -16.08
N LEU A 44 3.46 -3.86 -15.90
CA LEU A 44 3.44 -4.74 -14.74
C LEU A 44 3.83 -3.97 -13.47
N ASP A 45 4.73 -3.01 -13.58
CA ASP A 45 5.19 -2.19 -12.46
C ASP A 45 4.03 -1.42 -11.81
N LYS A 46 3.21 -0.76 -12.62
CA LYS A 46 1.98 -0.07 -12.20
C LYS A 46 0.99 -1.00 -11.51
N VAL A 47 0.86 -2.23 -12.00
CA VAL A 47 0.00 -3.24 -11.38
C VAL A 47 0.56 -3.65 -10.01
N ILE A 48 1.88 -3.81 -9.90
CA ILE A 48 2.55 -4.11 -8.62
C ILE A 48 2.29 -2.97 -7.63
N HIS A 49 2.58 -1.72 -8.00
CA HIS A 49 2.33 -0.51 -7.21
C HIS A 49 0.89 -0.43 -6.69
N PHE A 50 -0.08 -0.62 -7.59
CA PHE A 50 -1.50 -0.69 -7.24
C PHE A 50 -1.80 -1.70 -6.13
N PHE A 51 -1.25 -2.92 -6.22
CA PHE A 51 -1.48 -3.95 -5.20
C PHE A 51 -0.68 -3.70 -3.92
N LEU A 52 0.58 -3.24 -4.00
CA LEU A 52 1.41 -2.97 -2.83
C LEU A 52 0.74 -1.95 -1.90
N PHE A 53 0.37 -0.79 -2.45
CA PHE A 53 -0.28 0.28 -1.69
C PHE A 53 -1.75 0.00 -1.39
N GLY A 54 -2.45 -0.73 -2.27
CA GLY A 54 -3.78 -1.24 -1.97
C GLY A 54 -3.80 -2.13 -0.72
N ILE A 55 -2.84 -3.04 -0.59
CA ILE A 55 -2.72 -3.91 0.60
C ILE A 55 -2.34 -3.07 1.84
N VAL A 56 -1.43 -2.10 1.73
CA VAL A 56 -1.13 -1.15 2.83
C VAL A 56 -2.43 -0.50 3.33
N ALA A 57 -3.20 0.08 2.42
CA ALA A 57 -4.44 0.78 2.77
C ALA A 57 -5.48 -0.17 3.37
N ALA A 58 -5.66 -1.37 2.82
CA ALA A 58 -6.57 -2.37 3.38
C ALA A 58 -6.18 -2.80 4.79
N LEU A 59 -4.90 -3.08 5.05
CA LEU A 59 -4.44 -3.52 6.38
C LEU A 59 -4.67 -2.45 7.44
N TRP A 60 -4.36 -1.19 7.13
CA TRP A 60 -4.70 -0.06 8.00
C TRP A 60 -6.21 0.07 8.19
N THR A 61 -6.99 -0.11 7.12
CA THR A 61 -8.45 -0.02 7.18
C THR A 61 -9.06 -1.13 8.03
N PHE A 62 -8.52 -2.36 7.96
CA PHE A 62 -8.93 -3.48 8.81
C PHE A 62 -8.62 -3.24 10.29
N TYR A 63 -7.43 -2.70 10.59
CA TYR A 63 -7.05 -2.35 11.95
C TYR A 63 -8.04 -1.36 12.60
N ILE A 64 -8.42 -0.31 11.88
CA ILE A 64 -9.30 0.72 12.44
C ILE A 64 -10.78 0.36 12.36
N ARG A 65 -11.14 -0.75 11.72
CA ARG A 65 -12.54 -1.15 11.43
C ARG A 65 -13.38 -1.40 12.68
N GLN A 66 -12.82 -1.25 13.87
CA GLN A 66 -13.53 -1.39 15.15
C GLN A 66 -13.77 -0.05 15.86
N ARG A 67 -13.25 1.07 15.34
CA ARG A 67 -13.35 2.42 15.95
C ARG A 67 -14.60 3.17 15.53
N GLN A 68 -15.24 3.93 16.43
CA GLN A 68 -16.38 4.82 16.12
C GLN A 68 -15.99 5.90 15.07
N ASN A 69 -16.90 6.33 14.20
CA ASN A 69 -16.70 7.32 13.11
C ASN A 69 -15.79 6.89 11.94
N HIS A 70 -16.31 6.06 11.04
CA HIS A 70 -15.52 5.31 10.07
C HIS A 70 -15.08 6.09 8.82
N PHE A 71 -15.88 7.05 8.36
CA PHE A 71 -15.63 7.75 7.11
C PHE A 71 -14.35 8.61 7.17
N LEU A 72 -14.21 9.41 8.22
CA LEU A 72 -13.05 10.29 8.40
C LEU A 72 -11.74 9.49 8.44
N TYR A 73 -11.74 8.36 9.14
CA TYR A 73 -10.52 7.55 9.20
C TYR A 73 -10.20 6.83 7.88
N TYR A 74 -11.21 6.44 7.09
CA TYR A 74 -11.00 5.87 5.75
C TYR A 74 -10.38 6.90 4.81
N LEU A 75 -10.90 8.14 4.86
CA LEU A 75 -10.32 9.26 4.13
C LEU A 75 -8.88 9.53 4.58
N LEU A 76 -8.61 9.52 5.89
CA LEU A 76 -7.27 9.70 6.44
C LEU A 76 -6.30 8.61 5.96
N ILE A 77 -6.71 7.34 5.97
CA ILE A 77 -5.88 6.24 5.49
C ILE A 77 -5.57 6.39 4.00
N PHE A 78 -6.57 6.73 3.19
CA PHE A 78 -6.37 7.00 1.76
C PHE A 78 -5.35 8.11 1.54
N ILE A 79 -5.49 9.26 2.22
CA ILE A 79 -4.57 10.40 2.11
C ILE A 79 -3.16 9.99 2.57
N CYS A 80 -3.03 9.37 3.74
CA CYS A 80 -1.72 8.95 4.26
C CYS A 80 -1.04 7.94 3.34
N THR A 81 -1.79 7.00 2.76
CA THR A 81 -1.21 5.98 1.85
C THR A 81 -0.79 6.60 0.53
N SER A 82 -1.55 7.59 0.01
CA SER A 82 -1.19 8.32 -1.21
C SER A 82 0.04 9.20 -0.99
N ILE A 83 0.13 9.91 0.14
CA ILE A 83 1.34 10.66 0.52
C ILE A 83 2.53 9.72 0.66
N TYR A 84 2.31 8.53 1.22
CA TYR A 84 3.37 7.53 1.36
C TYR A 84 3.90 7.07 0.00
N GLY A 85 3.04 6.77 -0.98
CA GLY A 85 3.45 6.42 -2.35
C GLY A 85 4.22 7.54 -3.06
N ILE A 86 3.71 8.77 -2.97
CA ILE A 86 4.41 9.95 -3.51
C ILE A 86 5.79 10.10 -2.87
N ALA A 87 5.89 9.96 -1.54
CA ALA A 87 7.16 10.08 -0.83
C ALA A 87 8.14 8.97 -1.23
N THR A 88 7.69 7.73 -1.47
CA THR A 88 8.57 6.64 -1.91
C THR A 88 9.14 6.89 -3.30
N GLU A 89 8.37 7.44 -4.23
CA GLU A 89 8.87 7.81 -5.57
C GLU A 89 9.99 8.85 -5.50
N TYR A 90 9.84 9.88 -4.66
CA TYR A 90 10.92 10.85 -4.44
C TYR A 90 12.16 10.22 -3.79
N VAL A 91 11.97 9.25 -2.88
CA VAL A 91 13.10 8.52 -2.28
C VAL A 91 13.77 7.64 -3.34
N GLN A 92 13.00 7.01 -4.24
CA GLN A 92 13.50 6.20 -5.34
C GLN A 92 14.41 7.02 -6.27
N ASP A 93 13.99 8.23 -6.64
CA ASP A 93 14.80 9.17 -7.42
C ASP A 93 16.16 9.44 -6.75
N TRP A 94 16.17 9.68 -5.44
CA TRP A 94 17.40 9.96 -4.69
C TRP A 94 18.36 8.77 -4.57
N VAL A 95 17.86 7.54 -4.62
CA VAL A 95 18.69 6.32 -4.53
C VAL A 95 19.03 5.73 -5.91
N GLY A 96 18.78 6.49 -6.97
CA GLY A 96 19.14 6.11 -8.34
C GLY A 96 18.20 5.08 -8.98
N ARG A 97 16.92 5.09 -8.59
CA ARG A 97 15.83 4.39 -9.29
C ARG A 97 15.03 5.37 -10.14
N ASP A 98 14.26 4.85 -11.08
CA ASP A 98 13.42 5.67 -11.95
C ASP A 98 12.25 6.25 -11.16
N PHE A 99 12.00 7.54 -11.38
CA PHE A 99 10.84 8.26 -10.87
C PHE A 99 9.69 8.18 -11.88
N ASP A 100 8.52 7.68 -11.48
CA ASP A 100 7.35 7.58 -12.36
C ASP A 100 6.07 8.14 -11.71
N VAL A 101 5.56 9.22 -12.30
CA VAL A 101 4.30 9.84 -11.87
C VAL A 101 3.11 8.87 -12.02
N TRP A 102 3.17 7.93 -12.98
CA TRP A 102 2.11 6.93 -13.14
C TRP A 102 2.08 5.90 -12.02
N ASP A 103 3.21 5.67 -11.37
CA ASP A 103 3.27 4.77 -10.21
C ASP A 103 2.62 5.45 -8.99
N MET A 104 2.78 6.77 -8.83
CA MET A 104 2.00 7.55 -7.85
C MET A 104 0.49 7.43 -8.08
N PHE A 105 0.05 7.49 -9.34
CA PHE A 105 -1.37 7.32 -9.68
C PHE A 105 -1.85 5.89 -9.40
N ALA A 106 -1.02 4.88 -9.68
CA ALA A 106 -1.32 3.48 -9.37
C ALA A 106 -1.44 3.26 -7.85
N ASP A 107 -0.54 3.83 -7.06
CA ASP A 107 -0.55 3.78 -5.60
C ASP A 107 -1.85 4.36 -5.02
N ALA A 108 -2.21 5.57 -5.47
CA ALA A 108 -3.43 6.25 -5.05
C ALA A 108 -4.68 5.47 -5.48
N ALA A 109 -4.72 4.95 -6.71
CA ALA A 109 -5.83 4.13 -7.19
C ALA A 109 -6.00 2.85 -6.35
N GLY A 110 -4.90 2.17 -6.05
CA GLY A 110 -4.86 0.99 -5.19
C GLY A 110 -5.40 1.29 -3.80
N ALA A 111 -4.90 2.37 -3.18
CA ALA A 111 -5.35 2.82 -1.87
C ALA A 111 -6.86 3.10 -1.85
N PHE A 112 -7.38 3.84 -2.84
CA PHE A 112 -8.80 4.17 -2.93
C PHE A 112 -9.69 2.91 -3.06
N VAL A 113 -9.33 2.01 -3.97
CA VAL A 113 -10.11 0.79 -4.22
C VAL A 113 -10.16 -0.10 -2.99
N PHE A 114 -9.02 -0.32 -2.33
CA PHE A 114 -8.94 -1.23 -1.18
C PHE A 114 -9.58 -0.66 0.07
N VAL A 115 -9.44 0.65 0.35
CA VAL A 115 -10.15 1.33 1.44
C VAL A 115 -11.66 1.21 1.24
N SER A 116 -12.14 1.53 0.04
CA SER A 116 -13.56 1.44 -0.33
C SER A 116 -14.09 0.01 -0.19
N TRP A 117 -13.34 -0.98 -0.66
CA TRP A 117 -13.70 -2.40 -0.57
C TRP A 117 -13.82 -2.88 0.89
N VAL A 118 -12.87 -2.55 1.76
CA VAL A 118 -12.95 -2.90 3.19
C VAL A 118 -14.11 -2.17 3.87
N GLY A 119 -14.35 -0.90 3.50
CA GLY A 119 -15.43 -0.07 4.01
C GLY A 119 -16.82 -0.64 3.69
N ILE A 120 -17.07 -1.01 2.43
CA ILE A 120 -18.35 -1.59 1.96
C ILE A 120 -18.62 -2.95 2.60
N LYS A 121 -17.58 -3.77 2.84
CA LYS A 121 -17.73 -5.10 3.47
C LYS A 121 -18.01 -5.07 4.98
N ARG A 122 -18.35 -3.91 5.56
CA ARG A 122 -19.03 -3.86 6.86
C ARG A 122 -20.46 -4.37 6.72
N ARG A 123 -20.67 -5.68 6.94
CA ARG A 123 -22.00 -6.17 7.29
C ARG A 123 -22.43 -5.51 8.61
N PRO A 124 -23.62 -4.88 8.70
CA PRO A 124 -24.22 -4.59 9.99
C PRO A 124 -24.34 -5.91 10.75
N ARG A 125 -23.84 -5.94 11.98
CA ARG A 125 -24.25 -6.95 12.95
C ARG A 125 -25.50 -6.44 13.62
#